data_AF-A0A497GZP2-F1
#
_entry.id   AF-A0A497GZP2-F1
#
_cell.length_a   1.000
_cell.length_b   1.000
_cell.length_c   1.000
_cell.angle_alpha   90.00
_cell.angle_beta   90.00
_cell.angle_gamma   90.00
#
_symmetry.space_group_name_H-M   'P 1'
#
loop_
_entity.id
_entity.type
_entity.pdbx_description
1 polymer ?
#
loop_
_entity_poly.entity_id
_entity_poly.type
_entity_poly.pdbx_seq_one_letter_code
_entity_poly.pdbx_strand_id
1 'polypeptide(L)'
;MAKVIPKRVEMPRQKPEERIHNFNEVALGFDMELARAEAERCLQCEKPTCIEGCPVRINIPGFILKVREGDLPGAVEILKSANNLPAICGRVCPQETQCEAVCALAKKYEPVAIGRLERFVGDWDLARGAVIPELPPPTGKRVAVIGAGPAGLT
;
A
#
# COMPACT_ATOMS: atom_id res chain seq x y z
N MET A 1 -19.84 16.21 12.12
CA MET A 1 -18.44 15.74 12.01
C MET A 1 -18.47 14.23 11.76
N ALA A 2 -17.73 13.72 10.77
CA ALA A 2 -17.66 12.28 10.55
C ALA A 2 -17.13 11.58 11.81
N LYS A 3 -17.75 10.46 12.19
CA LYS A 3 -17.37 9.68 13.38
C LYS A 3 -15.97 9.10 13.14
N VAL A 4 -14.98 9.55 13.91
CA VAL A 4 -13.60 9.04 13.81
C VAL A 4 -13.53 7.66 14.47
N ILE A 5 -13.11 6.64 13.71
CA ILE A 5 -12.90 5.28 14.23
C ILE A 5 -11.49 5.21 14.84
N PRO A 6 -11.37 5.06 16.17
CA PRO A 6 -10.11 5.28 16.88
C PRO A 6 -9.07 4.17 16.68
N LYS A 7 -9.52 2.96 16.33
CA LYS A 7 -8.67 1.79 16.15
C LYS A 7 -8.63 1.36 14.69
N ARG A 8 -7.42 1.02 14.27
CA ARG A 8 -7.06 -0.07 13.40
C ARG A 8 -8.10 -1.11 13.00
N VAL A 9 -8.43 -1.32 11.73
CA VAL A 9 -8.96 -2.63 11.31
C VAL A 9 -7.85 -3.67 11.49
N GLU A 10 -8.18 -4.74 12.22
CA GLU A 10 -7.23 -5.82 12.46
C GLU A 10 -7.06 -6.68 11.21
N MET A 11 -5.79 -6.94 10.85
CA MET A 11 -5.47 -7.83 9.75
C MET A 11 -5.52 -9.29 10.24
N PRO A 12 -6.22 -10.20 9.55
CA PRO A 12 -6.15 -11.63 9.82
C PRO A 12 -4.70 -12.14 9.78
N ARG A 13 -4.37 -13.04 10.70
CA ARG A 13 -3.03 -13.64 10.81
C ARG A 13 -3.15 -15.13 11.07
N GLN A 14 -2.14 -15.89 10.63
CA GLN A 14 -1.98 -17.27 11.08
C GLN A 14 -1.86 -17.32 12.61
N LYS A 15 -2.45 -18.36 13.22
CA LYS A 15 -2.34 -18.58 14.65
C LYS A 15 -0.88 -18.84 15.05
N PRO A 16 -0.42 -18.39 16.22
CA PRO A 16 0.94 -18.63 16.68
C PRO A 16 1.34 -20.10 16.68
N GLU A 17 0.43 -20.99 17.10
CA GLU A 17 0.68 -22.43 17.21
C GLU A 17 0.86 -23.09 15.84
N GLU A 18 0.24 -22.53 14.79
CA GLU A 18 0.34 -23.03 13.42
C GLU A 18 1.58 -22.46 12.70
N ARG A 19 1.85 -21.16 12.86
CA ARG A 19 2.90 -20.45 12.10
C ARG A 19 4.33 -20.77 12.53
N ILE A 20 4.55 -21.37 13.70
CA ILE A 20 5.88 -21.84 14.11
C ILE A 20 6.33 -23.11 13.38
N HIS A 21 5.41 -23.77 12.66
CA HIS A 21 5.68 -25.02 11.96
C HIS A 21 5.75 -24.85 10.43
N ASN A 22 5.71 -23.63 9.91
CA ASN A 22 5.77 -23.37 8.47
C ASN A 22 6.45 -22.03 8.13
N PHE A 23 6.76 -21.83 6.85
CA PHE A 23 7.34 -20.59 6.31
C PHE A 23 6.33 -19.76 5.50
N ASN A 24 5.03 -20.07 5.61
CA ASN A 24 3.99 -19.34 4.91
C ASN A 24 3.79 -17.94 5.53
N GLU A 25 3.21 -17.02 4.77
CA GLU A 25 3.02 -15.65 5.21
C GLU A 25 2.12 -15.56 6.46
N VAL A 26 2.61 -14.87 7.50
CA VAL A 26 1.88 -14.76 8.79
C VAL A 26 0.70 -13.81 8.70
N ALA A 27 0.92 -12.64 8.09
CA ALA A 27 -0.11 -11.64 7.88
C ALA A 27 -0.85 -11.96 6.58
N LEU A 28 -2.16 -12.25 6.67
CA LEU A 28 -2.90 -12.86 5.56
C LEU A 28 -3.49 -11.83 4.57
N GLY A 29 -3.32 -10.53 4.83
CA GLY A 29 -3.88 -9.47 3.99
C GLY A 29 -5.30 -9.09 4.40
N PHE A 30 -5.84 -8.04 3.76
CA PHE A 30 -7.25 -7.69 3.87
C PHE A 30 -8.04 -8.34 2.73
N ASP A 31 -9.32 -8.61 2.99
CA ASP A 31 -10.31 -8.73 1.94
C ASP A 31 -10.88 -7.35 1.58
N MET A 32 -11.82 -7.30 0.63
CA MET A 32 -12.42 -6.05 0.19
C MET A 32 -13.22 -5.34 1.29
N GLU A 33 -13.87 -6.10 2.17
CA GLU A 33 -14.69 -5.53 3.24
C GLU A 33 -13.81 -4.84 4.28
N LEU A 34 -12.77 -5.54 4.76
CA LEU A 34 -11.80 -5.02 5.71
C LEU A 34 -11.00 -3.85 5.13
N ALA A 35 -10.59 -3.93 3.86
CA ALA A 35 -9.87 -2.86 3.19
C ALA A 35 -10.73 -1.60 3.06
N ARG A 36 -12.01 -1.74 2.70
CA ARG A 36 -12.94 -0.61 2.64
C ARG A 36 -13.17 0.00 4.02
N ALA A 37 -13.38 -0.82 5.04
CA ALA A 37 -13.56 -0.36 6.42
C ALA A 37 -12.33 0.42 6.93
N GLU A 38 -11.11 -0.01 6.61
CA GLU A 38 -9.90 0.73 6.95
C GLU A 38 -9.75 2.02 6.12
N ALA A 39 -10.11 1.97 4.83
CA ALA A 39 -10.07 3.14 3.94
C ALA A 39 -11.03 4.25 4.38
N GLU A 40 -12.18 3.90 4.98
CA GLU A 40 -13.15 4.84 5.55
C GLU A 40 -12.58 5.66 6.73
N ARG A 41 -11.52 5.18 7.38
CA ARG A 41 -10.83 5.91 8.45
C ARG A 41 -10.02 7.10 7.93
N CYS A 42 -9.64 7.08 6.64
CA CYS A 42 -8.85 8.15 6.06
C CYS A 42 -9.65 9.46 6.00
N LEU A 43 -9.11 10.51 6.63
CA LEU A 43 -9.76 11.81 6.75
C LEU A 43 -9.79 12.61 5.45
N GLN A 44 -9.13 12.14 4.37
CA GLN A 44 -8.96 12.89 3.12
C GLN A 44 -8.42 14.30 3.40
N CYS A 45 -7.29 14.36 4.11
CA CYS A 45 -6.68 15.62 4.54
C CYS A 45 -6.33 16.52 3.35
N GLU A 46 -6.72 17.79 3.42
CA GLU A 46 -6.34 18.82 2.43
C GLU A 46 -4.81 18.98 2.33
N LYS A 47 -4.12 18.88 3.48
CA LYS A 47 -2.65 18.87 3.58
C LYS A 47 -2.18 17.49 4.06
N PRO A 48 -1.95 16.53 3.16
CA PRO A 48 -1.69 15.15 3.54
C PRO A 48 -0.21 14.91 3.90
N THR A 49 0.11 15.05 5.18
CA THR A 49 1.45 14.79 5.73
C THR A 49 1.95 13.37 5.46
N CYS A 50 1.06 12.39 5.29
CA CYS A 50 1.41 11.03 4.92
C CYS A 50 2.17 10.93 3.59
N ILE A 51 1.92 11.84 2.62
CA ILE A 51 2.67 11.89 1.35
C ILE A 51 4.13 12.29 1.61
N GLU A 52 4.36 13.24 2.51
CA GLU A 52 5.71 13.70 2.86
C GLU A 52 6.50 12.63 3.63
N GLY A 53 5.81 11.81 4.44
CA GLY A 53 6.42 10.69 5.16
C GLY A 53 6.72 9.47 4.28
N CYS A 54 6.25 9.44 3.03
CA CYS A 54 6.55 8.37 2.08
C CYS A 54 7.79 8.75 1.24
N PRO A 55 8.87 7.94 1.23
CA PRO A 55 10.09 8.28 0.48
C PRO A 55 9.87 8.54 -1.01
N VAL A 56 8.89 7.86 -1.63
CA VAL A 56 8.54 8.03 -3.06
C VAL A 56 7.29 8.87 -3.27
N ARG A 57 6.79 9.54 -2.23
CA ARG A 57 5.68 10.51 -2.29
C ARG A 57 4.41 9.99 -2.96
N ILE A 58 4.02 8.75 -2.67
CA ILE A 58 2.74 8.15 -3.14
C ILE A 58 1.57 9.09 -2.81
N ASN A 59 0.64 9.27 -3.75
CA ASN A 59 -0.64 9.93 -3.49
C ASN A 59 -1.56 9.04 -2.62
N ILE A 60 -1.23 8.98 -1.33
CA ILE A 60 -1.89 8.12 -0.34
C ILE A 60 -3.39 8.41 -0.21
N PRO A 61 -3.85 9.67 -0.03
CA PRO A 61 -5.29 9.95 0.03
C PRO A 61 -6.01 9.51 -1.24
N GLY A 62 -5.37 9.67 -2.41
CA GLY A 62 -5.92 9.30 -3.71
C GLY A 62 -6.18 7.80 -3.84
N PHE A 63 -5.17 6.95 -3.63
CA PHE A 63 -5.40 5.51 -3.78
C PHE A 63 -6.35 4.97 -2.70
N ILE A 64 -6.31 5.52 -1.48
CA ILE A 64 -7.24 5.11 -0.42
C ILE A 64 -8.68 5.51 -0.76
N LEU A 65 -8.89 6.67 -1.38
CA LEU A 65 -10.19 7.07 -1.88
C LEU A 65 -10.72 6.06 -2.90
N LYS A 66 -9.87 5.63 -3.83
CA LYS A 66 -10.20 4.61 -4.82
C LYS A 66 -10.57 3.26 -4.20
N VAL A 67 -9.85 2.82 -3.16
CA VAL A 67 -10.22 1.63 -2.38
C VAL A 67 -11.59 1.81 -1.71
N ARG A 68 -11.86 2.97 -1.11
CA ARG A 68 -13.14 3.29 -0.47
C ARG A 68 -14.32 3.24 -1.45
N GLU A 69 -14.08 3.67 -2.69
CA GLU A 69 -15.07 3.68 -3.79
C GLU A 69 -15.21 2.32 -4.49
N GLY A 70 -14.31 1.36 -4.21
CA GLY A 70 -14.28 0.06 -4.89
C GLY A 70 -13.59 0.08 -6.26
N ASP A 71 -12.97 1.20 -6.64
CA ASP A 71 -12.22 1.37 -7.89
C ASP A 71 -10.77 0.90 -7.70
N LEU A 72 -10.57 -0.42 -7.63
CA LEU A 72 -9.24 -1.01 -7.49
C LEU A 72 -8.31 -0.78 -8.69
N PRO A 73 -8.79 -0.80 -9.96
CA PRO A 73 -7.97 -0.39 -11.10
C PRO A 73 -7.40 1.03 -10.94
N GLY A 74 -8.24 2.00 -10.54
CA GLY A 74 -7.78 3.37 -10.27
C GLY A 74 -6.81 3.46 -9.10
N ALA A 75 -6.99 2.62 -8.06
CA ALA A 75 -6.03 2.54 -6.96
C ALA A 75 -4.65 2.03 -7.41
N VAL A 76 -4.63 1.02 -8.29
CA VAL A 76 -3.39 0.47 -8.88
C VAL A 76 -2.66 1.51 -9.71
N GLU A 77 -3.37 2.25 -10.56
CA GLU A 77 -2.80 3.32 -11.38
C GLU A 77 -2.11 4.38 -10.51
N ILE A 78 -2.78 4.83 -9.44
CA ILE A 78 -2.23 5.81 -8.52
C ILE A 78 -0.98 5.27 -7.81
N LEU A 79 -0.99 4.03 -7.33
CA LEU A 79 0.19 3.43 -6.67
C LEU A 79 1.36 3.30 -7.65
N LYS A 80 1.13 2.73 -8.84
CA LYS A 80 2.19 2.49 -9.84
C LYS A 80 2.73 3.75 -10.50
N SER A 81 2.05 4.89 -10.35
CA SER A 81 2.59 6.19 -10.76
C SER A 81 3.83 6.63 -9.97
N ALA A 82 4.04 6.07 -8.77
CA ALA A 82 5.13 6.44 -7.87
C ALA A 82 5.92 5.25 -7.29
N ASN A 83 5.33 4.06 -7.25
CA ASN A 83 5.96 2.87 -6.68
C ASN A 83 5.83 1.65 -7.61
N ASN A 84 6.96 1.10 -8.05
CA ASN A 84 7.00 -0.09 -8.90
C ASN A 84 6.67 -1.39 -8.15
N LEU A 85 6.77 -1.39 -6.81
CA LEU A 85 6.71 -2.60 -5.98
C LEU A 85 5.70 -2.49 -4.82
N PRO A 86 4.43 -2.10 -5.05
CA PRO A 86 3.45 -1.85 -3.97
C PRO A 86 3.17 -3.09 -3.11
N ALA A 87 3.10 -4.28 -3.72
CA ALA A 87 2.92 -5.54 -2.98
C ALA A 87 4.09 -5.85 -2.04
N ILE A 88 5.29 -5.35 -2.33
CA ILE A 88 6.47 -5.52 -1.47
C ILE A 88 6.51 -4.40 -0.42
N CYS A 89 6.44 -3.13 -0.84
CA CYS A 89 6.51 -1.98 0.07
C CYS A 89 5.41 -2.00 1.14
N GLY A 90 4.17 -2.37 0.76
CA GLY A 90 3.07 -2.53 1.71
C GLY A 90 3.31 -3.62 2.77
N ARG A 91 4.25 -4.56 2.52
CA ARG A 91 4.65 -5.61 3.47
C ARG A 91 5.83 -5.24 4.35
N VAL A 92 6.85 -4.57 3.79
CA VAL A 92 8.17 -4.46 4.43
C VAL A 92 8.60 -3.05 4.79
N CYS A 93 7.92 -2.00 4.30
CA CYS A 93 8.23 -0.65 4.73
C CYS A 93 8.02 -0.52 6.25
N PRO A 94 8.92 0.14 7.00
CA PRO A 94 8.73 0.42 8.42
C PRO A 94 7.77 1.61 8.57
N GLN A 95 6.47 1.39 8.34
CA GLN A 95 5.48 2.48 8.25
C GLN A 95 5.39 3.32 9.53
N GLU A 96 5.72 2.73 10.68
CA GLU A 96 5.83 3.37 12.00
C GLU A 96 6.92 4.44 12.09
N THR A 97 7.82 4.51 11.10
CA THR A 97 8.82 5.57 10.94
C THR A 97 8.64 6.38 9.66
N GLN A 98 7.59 6.09 8.87
CA GLN A 98 7.32 6.68 7.57
C GLN A 98 5.89 7.26 7.50
N CYS A 99 5.11 6.88 6.48
CA CYS A 99 3.82 7.47 6.17
C CYS A 99 2.78 7.35 7.30
N GLU A 100 2.78 6.24 8.06
CA GLU A 100 1.85 6.05 9.18
C GLU A 100 2.27 6.87 10.41
N ALA A 101 3.58 7.09 10.62
CA ALA A 101 4.12 7.90 11.72
C ALA A 101 3.62 9.36 11.67
N VAL A 102 3.47 9.91 10.47
CA VAL A 102 3.05 11.29 10.24
C VAL A 102 1.57 11.43 9.89
N CYS A 103 0.79 10.35 9.95
CA CYS A 103 -0.65 10.37 9.69
C CYS A 103 -1.37 11.31 10.68
N ALA A 104 -2.30 12.14 10.20
CA ALA A 104 -3.03 13.07 11.06
C ALA A 104 -3.82 12.37 12.20
N LEU A 105 -4.30 11.14 11.97
CA LEU A 105 -4.96 10.33 13.00
C LEU A 105 -4.01 9.93 14.13
N ALA A 106 -2.72 9.72 13.84
CA ALA A 106 -1.71 9.28 14.82
C ALA A 106 -1.55 10.24 16.01
N LYS A 107 -2.00 11.49 15.88
CA LYS A 107 -1.98 12.49 16.96
C LYS A 107 -2.88 12.13 18.14
N LYS A 108 -3.93 11.34 17.93
CA LYS A 108 -4.93 10.98 18.97
C LYS A 108 -5.40 9.52 18.92
N TYR A 109 -5.22 8.86 17.79
CA TYR A 109 -5.76 7.54 17.47
C TYR A 109 -4.72 6.70 16.74
N GLU A 110 -5.04 5.45 16.44
CA GLU A 110 -4.16 4.66 15.55
C GLU A 110 -4.18 5.25 14.14
N PRO A 111 -3.04 5.31 13.43
CA PRO A 111 -2.99 5.79 12.06
C PRO A 111 -3.87 4.94 11.14
N VAL A 112 -4.14 5.47 9.95
CA VAL A 112 -4.65 4.65 8.85
C VAL A 112 -3.57 3.61 8.52
N ALA A 113 -3.94 2.35 8.35
CA ALA A 113 -3.02 1.28 8.00
C ALA A 113 -2.65 1.33 6.51
N ILE A 114 -1.91 2.38 6.12
CA ILE A 114 -1.53 2.70 4.74
C ILE A 114 -0.80 1.52 4.09
N GLY A 115 0.15 0.91 4.79
CA GLY A 115 0.90 -0.23 4.26
C GLY A 115 0.01 -1.43 3.95
N ARG A 116 -1.00 -1.69 4.81
CA ARG A 116 -1.96 -2.78 4.62
C ARG A 116 -2.87 -2.54 3.42
N LEU A 117 -3.29 -1.29 3.20
CA LEU A 117 -4.10 -0.90 2.04
C LEU A 117 -3.27 -0.96 0.75
N GLU A 118 -2.02 -0.49 0.77
CA GLU A 118 -1.09 -0.60 -0.36
C GLU A 118 -0.85 -2.07 -0.74
N ARG A 119 -0.59 -2.91 0.26
CA ARG A 119 -0.47 -4.36 0.09
C ARG A 119 -1.74 -4.95 -0.55
N PHE A 120 -2.91 -4.61 -0.02
CA PHE A 120 -4.18 -5.13 -0.52
C PHE A 120 -4.37 -4.83 -2.02
N VAL A 121 -4.11 -3.59 -2.43
CA VAL A 121 -4.20 -3.19 -3.84
C VAL A 121 -3.14 -3.91 -4.69
N GLY A 122 -1.90 -4.02 -4.20
CA GLY A 122 -0.84 -4.75 -4.88
C GLY A 122 -1.14 -6.25 -5.05
N ASP A 123 -1.67 -6.91 -4.03
CA ASP A 123 -2.08 -8.31 -4.07
C ASP A 123 -3.24 -8.53 -5.06
N TRP A 124 -4.20 -7.60 -5.09
CA TRP A 124 -5.32 -7.64 -6.03
C TRP A 124 -4.88 -7.54 -7.50
N ASP A 125 -3.88 -6.69 -7.77
CA ASP A 125 -3.27 -6.49 -9.09
C ASP A 125 -2.49 -7.73 -9.56
N LEU A 126 -1.64 -8.28 -8.69
CA LEU A 126 -0.88 -9.50 -8.97
C LEU A 126 -1.79 -10.69 -9.28
N ALA A 127 -2.87 -10.86 -8.52
CA ALA A 127 -3.86 -11.92 -8.75
C ALA A 127 -4.56 -11.83 -10.13
N ARG A 128 -4.44 -10.70 -10.84
CA ARG A 128 -5.03 -10.46 -12.17
C ARG A 128 -3.99 -10.38 -13.29
N GLY A 129 -2.74 -10.76 -13.01
CA GLY A 129 -1.66 -10.76 -13.99
C GLY A 129 -0.82 -9.48 -14.01
N ALA A 130 -1.06 -8.55 -13.07
CA ALA A 130 -0.43 -7.25 -12.95
C ALA A 130 -0.59 -6.32 -14.17
N VAL A 131 -1.00 -5.07 -13.93
CA VAL A 131 -0.96 -4.05 -14.98
C VAL A 131 0.48 -3.80 -15.43
N ILE A 132 0.77 -4.03 -16.71
CA ILE A 132 2.08 -3.75 -17.33
C ILE A 132 2.01 -2.36 -17.99
N PRO A 133 2.96 -1.45 -17.70
CA PRO A 133 2.97 -0.13 -18.33
C PRO A 133 3.28 -0.23 -19.83
N GLU A 134 2.76 0.71 -20.61
CA GLU A 134 3.10 0.82 -22.03
C GLU A 134 4.58 1.16 -22.20
N LEU A 135 5.26 0.42 -23.07
CA LEU A 135 6.66 0.66 -23.37
C LEU A 135 6.80 1.86 -24.32
N PRO A 136 7.68 2.83 -24.03
CA PRO A 136 7.95 3.93 -24.94
C PRO A 136 8.64 3.43 -26.23
N PRO A 137 8.63 4.22 -27.31
CA PRO A 137 9.33 3.87 -28.55
C PRO A 137 10.82 3.56 -28.33
N PRO A 138 11.41 2.59 -29.04
CA PRO A 138 12.81 2.25 -28.90
C PRO A 138 13.74 3.45 -29.16
N THR A 139 14.69 3.67 -28.25
CA THR A 139 15.66 4.79 -28.34
C THR A 139 16.89 4.47 -29.21
N GLY A 140 17.09 3.20 -29.59
CA GLY A 140 18.28 2.70 -30.28
C GLY A 140 19.55 2.59 -29.41
N LYS A 141 19.49 2.97 -28.13
CA LYS A 141 20.60 2.87 -27.18
C LYS A 141 20.56 1.55 -26.41
N ARG A 142 21.70 1.14 -25.84
CA ARG A 142 21.83 -0.06 -25.00
C ARG A 142 22.23 0.32 -23.57
N VAL A 143 21.64 -0.35 -22.59
CA VAL A 143 21.91 -0.18 -21.15
C VAL A 143 22.14 -1.57 -20.56
N ALA A 144 23.09 -1.67 -19.61
CA ALA A 144 23.33 -2.87 -18.82
C ALA A 144 23.04 -2.58 -17.35
N VAL A 145 22.32 -3.48 -16.69
CA VAL A 145 22.01 -3.42 -15.26
C VAL A 145 22.75 -4.58 -14.57
N ILE A 146 23.61 -4.27 -13.60
CA ILE A 146 24.35 -5.28 -12.82
C ILE A 146 23.68 -5.41 -11.46
N GLY A 147 22.93 -6.51 -11.28
CA GLY A 147 22.18 -6.81 -10.07
C GLY A 147 20.66 -6.74 -10.30
N ALA A 148 19.94 -7.73 -9.77
CA ALA A 148 18.49 -7.91 -9.97
C ALA A 148 17.66 -7.70 -8.69
N GLY A 149 18.16 -6.87 -7.77
CA GLY A 149 17.38 -6.43 -6.60
C GLY A 149 16.36 -5.34 -6.96
N PRO A 150 15.61 -4.81 -5.97
CA PRO A 150 14.59 -3.77 -6.20
C PRO A 150 15.08 -2.58 -7.03
N ALA A 151 16.32 -2.15 -6.80
CA ALA A 151 16.94 -1.03 -7.50
C ALA A 151 17.32 -1.34 -8.97
N GLY A 152 17.57 -2.61 -9.32
CA GLY A 152 17.88 -2.99 -10.70
C GLY A 152 16.65 -3.37 -11.51
N LEU A 153 15.58 -3.82 -10.83
CA LEU A 153 14.29 -4.15 -11.45
C LEU A 153 13.41 -2.93 -11.75
N THR A 154 13.67 -1.80 -11.10
CA THR A 154 12.92 -0.53 -11.22
C THR A 154 13.69 0.45 -12.09
#